data_AF-A0A662X480-F1
#
_entry.id   AF-A0A662X480-F1
#
_cell.length_a   1.000
_cell.length_b   1.000
_cell.length_c   1.000
_cell.angle_alpha   90.00
_cell.angle_beta   90.00
_cell.angle_gamma   90.00
#
_symmetry.space_group_name_H-M   'P 1'
#
loop_
_entity.id
_entity.type
_entity.pdbx_description
1 polymer ?
#
loop_
_entity_poly.entity_id
_entity_poly.type
_entity_poly.pdbx_seq_one_letter_code
_entity_poly.pdbx_strand_id
1 'polypeptide(L)'
;MTTATTKPLRVLCMHGFRTNAQVMQAQTRDLREALAGDTEFVFLDAPFEAAGPSDPIIEGRFASSAPFFEWWRNETVDGSDIPLNDAKSSLNVYNKRTDESTDWYMSYAGLDEAMAFMDEQLQKHGPFDVVVGFSQGSVMHTILTMWYLKHRNTRLWKLSILVCSVRVGGVNCRDLFEDEEGQEIQIPVPSVHIVGKKDPLYALSHQMTDMYADMVSSPKLVMEHEGGHRFPSAKGNPGFYKQLVDFIMCCCRGGDGSSMARLLPHPLPDPPTPLAATEKIRVLCLHGFRTNTQVMLDQTRGIRAALGDSAEFVFLNGAFEARGSTDPMIESAYASSAPFYEWWENQLADGSPLVYNDAASSAKARLRSGADKGDDHAWSLRYEGVEQSMARIDSEIRRLGPFDVVIGFSQGAALLSILTMWYLRYGNTRWWKLAICVGGVDVSAVNVRPLFVNDLGNRVPVPLPSIHIIGKSDPLYHESHRLVLSWADTAGHPGFTKWVFEHDGGHKFPSVSRNGAFYAELARVITQYCRGEVGTNTLSKL
;
A
#
# COMPACT_ATOMS: atom_id res chain seq x y z
N MET A 1 30.02 -17.72 -4.02
CA MET A 1 29.44 -16.40 -3.71
C MET A 1 28.99 -15.79 -5.03
N THR A 2 27.74 -16.02 -5.42
CA THR A 2 27.12 -15.38 -6.59
C THR A 2 26.43 -14.13 -6.08
N THR A 3 26.98 -12.96 -6.40
CA THR A 3 26.37 -11.66 -6.16
C THR A 3 25.04 -11.61 -6.91
N ALA A 4 23.91 -11.56 -6.19
CA ALA A 4 22.61 -11.31 -6.80
C ALA A 4 22.65 -9.91 -7.43
N THR A 5 22.62 -9.83 -8.75
CA THR A 5 22.56 -8.56 -9.49
C THR A 5 21.16 -7.98 -9.34
N THR A 6 21.02 -6.85 -8.67
CA THR A 6 19.76 -6.11 -8.56
C THR A 6 19.34 -5.60 -9.95
N LYS A 7 18.06 -5.73 -10.30
CA LYS A 7 17.55 -5.27 -11.59
C LYS A 7 17.66 -3.73 -11.65
N PRO A 8 18.07 -3.13 -12.79
CA PRO A 8 18.17 -1.69 -12.90
C PRO A 8 16.80 -1.01 -12.74
N LEU A 9 16.79 0.16 -12.10
CA LEU A 9 15.60 1.02 -11.96
C LEU A 9 15.21 1.52 -13.35
N ARG A 10 13.95 1.39 -13.77
CA ARG A 10 13.51 1.86 -15.09
C ARG A 10 12.64 3.11 -14.97
N VAL A 11 13.05 4.18 -15.62
CA VAL A 11 12.43 5.52 -15.53
C VAL A 11 11.87 5.91 -16.89
N LEU A 12 10.56 6.11 -16.98
CA LEU A 12 9.91 6.71 -18.14
C LEU A 12 9.97 8.23 -18.04
N CYS A 13 10.39 8.91 -19.11
CA CYS A 13 10.50 10.36 -19.18
C CYS A 13 9.59 10.95 -20.25
N MET A 14 8.70 11.86 -19.84
CA MET A 14 7.69 12.51 -20.68
C MET A 14 7.94 14.02 -20.75
N HIS A 15 8.16 14.52 -21.97
CA HIS A 15 8.51 15.93 -22.21
C HIS A 15 7.31 16.88 -22.04
N GLY A 16 7.58 18.18 -21.98
CA GLY A 16 6.53 19.21 -21.85
C GLY A 16 5.94 19.67 -23.19
N PHE A 17 5.01 20.62 -23.11
CA PHE A 17 4.33 21.21 -24.26
C PHE A 17 5.31 21.73 -25.30
N ARG A 18 5.13 21.31 -26.56
CA ARG A 18 5.95 21.70 -27.72
C ARG A 18 7.45 21.54 -27.47
N THR A 19 7.83 20.37 -26.96
CA THR A 19 9.23 19.95 -26.85
C THR A 19 9.35 18.51 -27.36
N ASN A 20 10.44 17.81 -27.09
CA ASN A 20 10.63 16.42 -27.52
C ASN A 20 11.50 15.65 -26.51
N ALA A 21 11.71 14.37 -26.80
CA ALA A 21 12.56 13.46 -26.04
C ALA A 21 13.98 14.01 -25.84
N GLN A 22 14.57 14.67 -26.85
CA GLN A 22 15.92 15.24 -26.76
C GLN A 22 15.99 16.42 -25.78
N VAL A 23 14.98 17.30 -25.78
CA VAL A 23 14.86 18.38 -24.80
C VAL A 23 14.71 17.79 -23.39
N MET A 24 13.84 16.80 -23.20
CA MET A 24 13.66 16.13 -21.91
C MET A 24 14.95 15.44 -21.44
N GLN A 25 15.70 14.83 -22.36
CA GLN A 25 17.01 14.26 -22.08
C GLN A 25 18.01 15.35 -21.65
N ALA A 26 18.01 16.52 -22.27
CA ALA A 26 18.89 17.61 -21.82
C ALA A 26 18.48 18.15 -20.44
N GLN A 27 17.17 18.30 -20.19
CA GLN A 27 16.63 18.84 -18.94
C GLN A 27 16.84 17.91 -17.73
N THR A 28 16.78 16.59 -17.94
CA THR A 28 16.96 15.57 -16.90
C THR A 28 18.41 15.21 -16.60
N ARG A 29 19.40 15.89 -17.21
CA ARG A 29 20.83 15.54 -17.06
C ARG A 29 21.25 15.38 -15.59
N ASP A 30 20.98 16.38 -14.76
CA ASP A 30 21.41 16.37 -13.36
C ASP A 30 20.68 15.29 -12.53
N LEU A 31 19.43 14.94 -12.89
CA LEU A 31 18.70 13.79 -12.31
C LEU A 31 19.37 12.46 -12.70
N ARG A 32 19.72 12.29 -13.97
CA ARG A 32 20.39 11.08 -14.46
C ARG A 32 21.78 10.90 -13.84
N GLU A 33 22.53 11.99 -13.69
CA GLU A 33 23.83 11.97 -13.01
C GLU A 33 23.68 11.57 -11.54
N ALA A 34 22.65 12.08 -10.86
CA ALA A 34 22.40 11.74 -9.46
C ALA A 34 21.94 10.29 -9.25
N LEU A 35 21.16 9.74 -10.19
CA LEU A 35 20.70 8.35 -10.19
C LEU A 35 21.71 7.37 -10.81
N ALA A 36 22.93 7.83 -11.15
CA ALA A 36 23.91 7.02 -11.85
C ALA A 36 24.14 5.65 -11.19
N GLY A 37 24.35 4.61 -12.02
CA GLY A 37 24.45 3.21 -11.60
C GLY A 37 23.09 2.50 -11.61
N ASP A 38 22.99 1.39 -12.35
CA ASP A 38 21.79 0.53 -12.47
C ASP A 38 20.45 1.29 -12.60
N THR A 39 20.39 2.29 -13.48
CA THR A 39 19.15 3.01 -13.84
C THR A 39 19.07 3.19 -15.36
N GLU A 40 17.95 2.79 -15.96
CA GLU A 40 17.62 2.96 -17.38
C GLU A 40 16.58 4.07 -17.54
N PHE A 41 16.85 5.04 -18.41
CA PHE A 41 15.91 6.11 -18.75
C PHE A 41 15.38 5.89 -20.16
N VAL A 42 14.06 5.86 -20.30
CA VAL A 42 13.36 5.75 -21.59
C VAL A 42 12.65 7.07 -21.85
N PHE A 43 12.98 7.72 -22.97
CA PHE A 43 12.39 8.99 -23.38
C PHE A 43 11.45 8.73 -24.55
N LEU A 44 10.23 9.27 -24.48
CA LEU A 44 9.23 9.14 -25.53
C LEU A 44 8.88 10.51 -26.09
N ASP A 45 8.68 10.55 -27.41
CA ASP A 45 8.03 11.66 -28.09
C ASP A 45 6.51 11.47 -28.04
N ALA A 46 5.79 12.56 -27.81
CA ALA A 46 4.34 12.58 -27.84
C ALA A 46 3.80 12.40 -29.27
N PRO A 47 2.54 11.95 -29.46
CA PRO A 47 2.05 11.51 -30.77
C PRO A 47 1.68 12.66 -31.72
N PHE A 48 1.52 13.88 -31.23
CA PHE A 48 1.12 15.01 -32.06
C PHE A 48 2.29 15.95 -32.31
N GLU A 49 2.66 16.15 -33.57
CA GLU A 49 3.58 17.23 -33.94
C GLU A 49 2.98 18.60 -33.57
N ALA A 50 3.81 19.48 -33.01
CA ALA A 50 3.43 20.79 -32.54
C ALA A 50 2.88 21.66 -33.67
N ALA A 51 1.67 22.19 -33.49
CA ALA A 51 1.01 23.02 -34.50
C ALA A 51 1.45 24.51 -34.46
N GLY A 52 2.20 24.90 -33.44
CA GLY A 52 2.68 26.26 -33.24
C GLY A 52 4.10 26.30 -32.69
N PRO A 53 4.65 27.51 -32.48
CA PRO A 53 6.03 27.66 -32.03
C PRO A 53 6.21 27.18 -30.59
N SER A 54 7.42 26.70 -30.30
CA SER A 54 7.89 26.46 -28.94
C SER A 54 8.36 27.75 -28.27
N ASP A 55 8.69 27.66 -26.98
CA ASP A 55 9.36 28.77 -26.27
C ASP A 55 10.65 29.20 -27.03
N PRO A 56 10.93 30.50 -27.17
CA PRO A 56 12.10 30.98 -27.91
C PRO A 56 13.45 30.39 -27.46
N ILE A 57 13.58 29.99 -26.19
CA ILE A 57 14.79 29.32 -25.68
C ILE A 57 14.90 27.91 -26.26
N ILE A 58 13.78 27.19 -26.40
CA ILE A 58 13.72 25.86 -27.01
C ILE A 58 14.04 25.99 -28.50
N GLU A 59 13.36 26.89 -29.21
CA GLU A 59 13.64 27.16 -30.64
C GLU A 59 15.11 27.50 -30.87
N GLY A 60 15.69 28.39 -30.05
CA GLY A 60 17.08 28.80 -30.20
C GLY A 60 18.12 27.71 -29.89
N ARG A 61 17.86 26.86 -28.89
CA ARG A 61 18.85 25.84 -28.43
C ARG A 61 18.67 24.47 -29.06
N PHE A 62 17.46 24.17 -29.51
CA PHE A 62 17.06 22.83 -29.93
C PHE A 62 16.42 22.81 -31.33
N ALA A 63 16.55 23.87 -32.13
CA ALA A 63 16.07 23.92 -33.53
C ALA A 63 16.49 22.68 -34.35
N SER A 64 17.72 22.18 -34.17
CA SER A 64 18.21 21.00 -34.89
C SER A 64 17.57 19.68 -34.46
N SER A 65 16.79 19.68 -33.37
CA SER A 65 16.06 18.52 -32.86
C SER A 65 14.59 18.50 -33.26
N ALA A 66 14.12 19.52 -33.97
CA ALA A 66 12.76 19.55 -34.50
C ALA A 66 12.48 18.31 -35.38
N PRO A 67 11.22 17.82 -35.47
CA PRO A 67 10.01 18.44 -34.92
C PRO A 67 9.86 18.37 -33.40
N PHE A 68 8.97 19.21 -32.87
CA PHE A 68 8.52 19.17 -31.48
C PHE A 68 7.10 18.61 -31.40
N PHE A 69 6.69 18.18 -30.21
CA PHE A 69 5.46 17.41 -30.03
C PHE A 69 4.63 17.88 -28.82
N GLU A 70 3.37 17.48 -28.80
CA GLU A 70 2.38 17.74 -27.76
C GLU A 70 1.63 16.44 -27.40
N TRP A 71 1.27 16.27 -26.13
CA TRP A 71 0.51 15.08 -25.68
C TRP A 71 -0.97 15.16 -26.02
N TRP A 72 -1.51 16.37 -26.10
CA TRP A 72 -2.86 16.70 -26.55
C TRP A 72 -2.86 18.16 -27.02
N ARG A 73 -3.90 18.57 -27.75
CA ARG A 73 -4.13 19.97 -28.12
C ARG A 73 -5.11 20.63 -27.16
N ASN A 74 -4.83 21.87 -26.78
CA ASN A 74 -5.69 22.60 -25.84
C ASN A 74 -6.79 23.34 -26.59
N GLU A 75 -8.04 22.97 -26.32
CA GLU A 75 -9.23 23.59 -26.89
C GLU A 75 -10.12 24.17 -25.77
N THR A 76 -10.92 25.18 -26.11
CA THR A 76 -12.08 25.59 -25.32
C THR A 76 -13.10 24.46 -25.20
N VAL A 77 -14.04 24.61 -24.27
CA VAL A 77 -15.21 23.71 -24.19
C VAL A 77 -16.07 23.81 -25.47
N ASP A 78 -16.05 24.97 -26.16
CA ASP A 78 -16.74 25.15 -27.45
C ASP A 78 -15.93 24.70 -28.69
N GLY A 79 -14.74 24.10 -28.49
CA GLY A 79 -13.94 23.49 -29.56
C GLY A 79 -13.07 24.47 -30.37
N SER A 80 -12.84 25.69 -29.88
CA SER A 80 -11.89 26.63 -30.46
C SER A 80 -10.50 26.56 -29.82
N ASP A 81 -9.47 26.72 -30.65
CA ASP A 81 -8.07 26.61 -30.23
C ASP A 81 -7.69 27.64 -29.15
N ILE A 82 -6.92 27.19 -28.16
CA ILE A 82 -6.34 28.09 -27.16
C ILE A 82 -4.93 28.51 -27.61
N PRO A 83 -4.65 29.81 -27.76
CA PRO A 83 -3.34 30.29 -28.19
C PRO A 83 -2.32 30.20 -27.05
N LEU A 84 -1.83 28.99 -26.78
CA LEU A 84 -0.77 28.70 -25.82
C LEU A 84 0.57 28.57 -26.54
N ASN A 85 1.57 29.33 -26.07
CA ASN A 85 2.94 29.30 -26.60
C ASN A 85 4.00 29.14 -25.49
N ASP A 86 3.70 29.61 -24.27
CA ASP A 86 4.59 29.55 -23.11
C ASP A 86 3.80 29.51 -21.78
N ALA A 87 4.50 29.36 -20.66
CA ALA A 87 3.91 29.34 -19.33
C ALA A 87 3.09 30.61 -18.98
N LYS A 88 3.45 31.78 -19.52
CA LYS A 88 2.72 33.03 -19.26
C LYS A 88 1.38 33.07 -20.00
N SER A 89 1.37 32.62 -21.26
CA SER A 89 0.15 32.47 -22.05
C SER A 89 -0.80 31.47 -21.41
N SER A 90 -0.28 30.37 -20.84
CA SER A 90 -1.08 29.39 -20.08
C SER A 90 -1.73 30.01 -18.85
N LEU A 91 -0.97 30.78 -18.05
CA LEU A 91 -1.52 31.47 -16.88
C LEU A 91 -2.62 32.47 -17.27
N ASN A 92 -2.43 33.23 -18.36
CA ASN A 92 -3.41 34.20 -18.83
C ASN A 92 -4.73 33.54 -19.24
N VAL A 93 -4.68 32.35 -19.84
CA VAL A 93 -5.88 31.59 -20.21
C VAL A 93 -6.57 31.05 -18.97
N TYR A 94 -5.81 30.48 -18.03
CA TYR A 94 -6.34 30.00 -16.74
C TYR A 94 -7.12 31.10 -16.03
N ASN A 95 -6.48 32.25 -15.77
CA ASN A 95 -7.08 33.36 -15.04
C ASN A 95 -8.37 33.89 -15.68
N LYS A 96 -8.47 33.85 -17.01
CA LYS A 96 -9.66 34.32 -17.73
C LYS A 96 -10.86 33.38 -17.61
N ARG A 97 -10.64 32.08 -17.36
CA ARG A 97 -11.72 31.08 -17.35
C ARG A 97 -12.14 30.64 -15.96
N THR A 98 -11.28 30.77 -14.95
CA THR A 98 -11.65 30.45 -13.57
C THR A 98 -12.63 31.44 -12.94
N ASP A 99 -12.88 32.59 -13.59
CA ASP A 99 -13.95 33.52 -13.20
C ASP A 99 -15.36 32.87 -13.33
N GLU A 100 -15.49 31.70 -13.97
CA GLU A 100 -16.76 30.98 -14.20
C GLU A 100 -17.05 29.86 -13.18
N SER A 101 -16.32 29.78 -12.06
CA SER A 101 -16.59 28.90 -10.89
C SER A 101 -16.38 27.38 -11.03
N THR A 102 -15.64 26.91 -12.05
CA THR A 102 -15.29 25.48 -12.17
C THR A 102 -13.80 25.26 -12.39
N ASP A 103 -13.24 24.19 -11.78
CA ASP A 103 -11.86 23.75 -12.00
C ASP A 103 -11.65 23.00 -13.33
N TRP A 104 -12.72 22.84 -14.12
CA TRP A 104 -12.78 22.11 -15.40
C TRP A 104 -13.01 23.08 -16.58
N TYR A 105 -11.95 23.77 -16.98
CA TYR A 105 -12.05 24.97 -17.80
C TYR A 105 -11.56 24.81 -19.25
N MET A 106 -11.09 23.62 -19.66
CA MET A 106 -10.65 23.35 -21.04
C MET A 106 -10.96 21.92 -21.49
N SER A 107 -10.73 21.62 -22.77
CA SER A 107 -10.78 20.27 -23.33
C SER A 107 -9.40 19.84 -23.83
N TYR A 108 -9.04 18.57 -23.58
CA TYR A 108 -7.82 17.97 -24.10
C TYR A 108 -8.12 17.20 -25.38
N ALA A 109 -7.99 17.86 -26.52
CA ALA A 109 -8.27 17.27 -27.82
C ALA A 109 -7.18 16.29 -28.24
N GLY A 110 -7.60 15.13 -28.76
CA GLY A 110 -6.70 14.04 -29.13
C GLY A 110 -6.28 13.13 -27.95
N LEU A 111 -6.92 13.28 -26.78
CA LEU A 111 -6.53 12.53 -25.59
C LEU A 111 -6.69 11.01 -25.76
N ASP A 112 -7.76 10.54 -26.41
CA ASP A 112 -7.99 9.11 -26.62
C ASP A 112 -6.90 8.49 -27.50
N GLU A 113 -6.47 9.18 -28.55
CA GLU A 113 -5.35 8.76 -29.40
C GLU A 113 -4.03 8.78 -28.63
N ALA A 114 -3.81 9.77 -27.76
CA ALA A 114 -2.63 9.82 -26.90
C ALA A 114 -2.62 8.70 -25.86
N MET A 115 -3.76 8.36 -25.29
CA MET A 115 -3.93 7.24 -24.36
C MET A 115 -3.67 5.91 -25.07
N ALA A 116 -4.20 5.72 -26.29
CA ALA A 116 -3.96 4.53 -27.09
C ALA A 116 -2.48 4.37 -27.48
N PHE A 117 -1.85 5.45 -27.93
CA PHE A 117 -0.41 5.50 -28.19
C PHE A 117 0.39 5.10 -26.94
N MET A 118 0.02 5.64 -25.77
CA MET A 118 0.72 5.33 -24.52
C MET A 118 0.50 3.88 -24.05
N ASP A 119 -0.67 3.28 -24.24
CA ASP A 119 -0.87 1.85 -23.93
C ASP A 119 0.08 0.98 -24.79
N GLU A 120 0.25 1.30 -26.07
CA GLU A 120 1.24 0.62 -26.94
C GLU A 120 2.67 0.82 -26.44
N GLN A 121 3.08 2.06 -26.13
CA GLN A 121 4.43 2.33 -25.66
C GLN A 121 4.72 1.67 -24.30
N LEU A 122 3.76 1.66 -23.38
CA LEU A 122 3.88 1.01 -22.07
C LEU A 122 4.00 -0.51 -22.21
N GLN A 123 3.28 -1.14 -23.14
CA GLN A 123 3.41 -2.58 -23.43
C GLN A 123 4.77 -2.91 -24.06
N LYS A 124 5.24 -2.06 -24.97
CA LYS A 124 6.49 -2.26 -25.71
C LYS A 124 7.74 -2.03 -24.87
N HIS A 125 7.71 -0.97 -24.04
CA HIS A 125 8.89 -0.49 -23.33
C HIS A 125 8.84 -0.73 -21.83
N GLY A 126 7.68 -1.06 -21.24
CA GLY A 126 7.54 -1.34 -19.82
C GLY A 126 8.14 -2.70 -19.40
N PRO A 127 8.08 -3.04 -18.09
CA PRO A 127 7.53 -2.25 -16.99
C PRO A 127 8.48 -1.13 -16.54
N PHE A 128 7.92 -0.06 -15.96
CA PHE A 128 8.66 1.08 -15.40
C PHE A 128 8.48 1.14 -13.88
N ASP A 129 9.53 1.53 -13.15
CA ASP A 129 9.46 1.77 -11.71
C ASP A 129 9.03 3.21 -11.41
N VAL A 130 9.49 4.17 -12.22
CA VAL A 130 9.28 5.60 -12.01
C VAL A 130 8.81 6.25 -13.32
N VAL A 131 7.88 7.19 -13.23
CA VAL A 131 7.60 8.14 -14.32
C VAL A 131 8.07 9.54 -13.92
N VAL A 132 8.67 10.26 -14.86
CA VAL A 132 9.06 11.66 -14.72
C VAL A 132 8.40 12.46 -15.84
N GLY A 133 7.51 13.36 -15.47
CA GLY A 133 6.88 14.32 -16.38
C GLY A 133 7.44 15.73 -16.19
N PHE A 134 7.43 16.50 -17.28
CA PHE A 134 7.59 17.95 -17.24
C PHE A 134 6.34 18.63 -17.78
N SER A 135 5.77 19.58 -17.05
CA SER A 135 4.64 20.41 -17.51
C SER A 135 3.52 19.56 -18.11
N GLN A 136 3.23 19.67 -19.40
CA GLN A 136 2.24 18.84 -20.12
C GLN A 136 2.45 17.33 -19.92
N GLY A 137 3.70 16.84 -19.92
CA GLY A 137 4.01 15.42 -19.70
C GLY A 137 3.66 14.95 -18.28
N SER A 138 3.73 15.85 -17.29
CA SER A 138 3.31 15.56 -15.91
C SER A 138 1.80 15.31 -15.82
N VAL A 139 1.02 16.16 -16.48
CA VAL A 139 -0.43 16.04 -16.56
C VAL A 139 -0.82 14.76 -17.33
N MET A 140 -0.14 14.45 -18.45
CA MET A 140 -0.43 13.23 -19.23
C MET A 140 -0.26 11.97 -18.38
N HIS A 141 0.87 11.83 -17.65
CA HIS A 141 1.05 10.65 -16.81
C HIS A 141 0.13 10.64 -15.59
N THR A 142 -0.32 11.81 -15.12
CA THR A 142 -1.35 11.91 -14.07
C THR A 142 -2.67 11.30 -14.56
N ILE A 143 -3.10 11.65 -15.77
CA ILE A 143 -4.28 11.09 -16.43
C ILE A 143 -4.13 9.58 -16.64
N LEU A 144 -2.99 9.13 -17.18
CA LEU A 144 -2.70 7.69 -17.35
C LEU A 144 -2.78 6.94 -16.02
N THR A 145 -2.25 7.50 -14.94
CA THR A 145 -2.31 6.89 -13.60
C THR A 145 -3.75 6.61 -13.21
N MET A 146 -4.61 7.63 -13.24
CA MET A 146 -6.00 7.47 -12.82
C MET A 146 -6.81 6.61 -13.76
N TRP A 147 -6.58 6.69 -15.07
CA TRP A 147 -7.27 5.84 -16.03
C TRP A 147 -6.99 4.36 -15.80
N TYR A 148 -5.73 3.96 -15.58
CA TYR A 148 -5.38 2.56 -15.31
C TYR A 148 -5.83 2.10 -13.92
N LEU A 149 -5.81 2.96 -12.91
CA LEU A 149 -6.36 2.64 -11.60
C LEU A 149 -7.87 2.40 -11.69
N LYS A 150 -8.62 3.31 -12.33
CA LYS A 150 -10.08 3.22 -12.45
C LYS A 150 -10.52 2.03 -13.31
N HIS A 151 -9.93 1.85 -14.50
CA HIS A 151 -10.43 0.89 -15.48
C HIS A 151 -9.75 -0.48 -15.41
N ARG A 152 -8.53 -0.55 -14.91
CA ARG A 152 -7.74 -1.80 -14.88
C ARG A 152 -7.28 -2.20 -13.48
N ASN A 153 -7.62 -1.42 -12.45
CA ASN A 153 -7.12 -1.60 -11.07
C ASN A 153 -5.60 -1.89 -11.03
N THR A 154 -4.86 -1.20 -11.91
CA THR A 154 -3.45 -1.48 -12.18
C THR A 154 -2.63 -0.24 -11.89
N ARG A 155 -1.56 -0.42 -11.11
CA ARG A 155 -0.58 0.63 -10.85
C ARG A 155 0.58 0.49 -11.82
N LEU A 156 0.75 1.48 -12.69
CA LEU A 156 1.76 1.46 -13.76
C LEU A 156 3.20 1.64 -13.28
N TRP A 157 3.39 2.40 -12.20
CA TRP A 157 4.70 2.73 -11.63
C TRP A 157 4.64 2.85 -10.11
N LYS A 158 5.80 2.70 -9.47
CA LYS A 158 5.96 2.83 -8.02
C LYS A 158 5.96 4.30 -7.59
N LEU A 159 6.46 5.22 -8.42
CA LEU A 159 6.61 6.65 -8.08
C LEU A 159 6.33 7.56 -9.28
N SER A 160 5.62 8.67 -9.06
CA SER A 160 5.43 9.75 -10.04
C SER A 160 6.30 10.96 -9.69
N ILE A 161 7.04 11.52 -10.63
CA ILE A 161 7.81 12.76 -10.44
C ILE A 161 7.26 13.81 -11.39
N LEU A 162 6.65 14.85 -10.83
CA LEU A 162 5.97 15.92 -11.54
C LEU A 162 6.82 17.18 -11.46
N VAL A 163 7.35 17.64 -12.60
CA VAL A 163 8.17 18.86 -12.64
C VAL A 163 7.39 19.98 -13.31
N CYS A 164 7.22 21.10 -12.60
CA CYS A 164 6.45 22.28 -13.07
C CYS A 164 5.08 21.91 -13.67
N SER A 165 4.38 20.97 -13.03
CA SER A 165 3.06 20.50 -13.48
C SER A 165 1.98 21.55 -13.19
N VAL A 166 0.78 21.36 -13.73
CA VAL A 166 -0.42 22.16 -13.44
C VAL A 166 -1.59 21.23 -13.14
N ARG A 167 -2.58 21.65 -12.34
CA ARG A 167 -3.78 20.84 -12.07
C ARG A 167 -4.40 20.33 -13.38
N VAL A 168 -4.88 19.09 -13.40
CA VAL A 168 -5.67 18.57 -14.52
C VAL A 168 -6.95 19.40 -14.60
N GLY A 169 -7.17 20.07 -15.73
CA GLY A 169 -8.31 20.97 -15.95
C GLY A 169 -9.15 20.62 -17.18
N GLY A 170 -8.86 19.48 -17.82
CA GLY A 170 -9.60 18.98 -18.97
C GLY A 170 -10.95 18.39 -18.56
N VAL A 171 -12.05 18.96 -19.05
CA VAL A 171 -13.42 18.51 -18.75
C VAL A 171 -13.66 17.07 -19.17
N ASN A 172 -12.99 16.61 -20.24
CA ASN A 172 -13.02 15.23 -20.73
C ASN A 172 -12.18 14.26 -19.88
N CYS A 173 -11.58 14.71 -18.78
CA CYS A 173 -10.94 13.87 -17.77
C CYS A 173 -11.68 13.87 -16.43
N ARG A 174 -12.75 14.67 -16.29
CA ARG A 174 -13.37 14.99 -15.00
C ARG A 174 -13.76 13.73 -14.21
N ASP A 175 -14.38 12.80 -14.90
CA ASP A 175 -14.83 11.51 -14.42
C ASP A 175 -13.69 10.58 -13.94
N LEU A 176 -12.42 10.88 -14.23
CA LEU A 176 -11.29 10.18 -13.60
C LEU A 176 -10.96 10.70 -12.20
N PHE A 177 -11.34 11.94 -11.88
CA PHE A 177 -10.93 12.64 -10.67
C PHE A 177 -12.12 13.07 -9.80
N GLU A 178 -13.34 12.73 -10.17
CA GLU A 178 -14.54 12.92 -9.35
C GLU A 178 -15.35 11.61 -9.25
N ASP A 179 -15.98 11.38 -8.10
CA ASP A 179 -16.94 10.29 -7.90
C ASP A 179 -18.35 10.63 -8.42
N GLU A 180 -19.31 9.73 -8.24
CA GLU A 180 -20.70 9.90 -8.72
C GLU A 180 -21.40 11.08 -8.04
N GLU A 181 -20.96 11.44 -6.84
CA GLU A 181 -21.42 12.59 -6.05
C GLU A 181 -20.66 13.89 -6.38
N GLY A 182 -19.69 13.86 -7.29
CA GLY A 182 -18.87 14.99 -7.68
C GLY A 182 -17.80 15.38 -6.67
N GLN A 183 -17.45 14.48 -5.73
CA GLN A 183 -16.33 14.69 -4.81
C GLN A 183 -15.01 14.33 -5.46
N GLU A 184 -13.97 15.10 -5.15
CA GLU A 184 -12.63 14.89 -5.72
C GLU A 184 -12.00 13.58 -5.24
N ILE A 185 -11.51 12.78 -6.19
CA ILE A 185 -10.76 11.55 -5.96
C ILE A 185 -9.28 11.88 -5.99
N GLN A 186 -8.62 11.70 -4.85
CA GLN A 186 -7.17 11.86 -4.76
C GLN A 186 -6.42 10.66 -5.35
N ILE A 187 -5.29 10.94 -6.00
CA ILE A 187 -4.46 9.95 -6.68
C ILE A 187 -3.63 9.17 -5.64
N PRO A 188 -3.80 7.84 -5.49
CA PRO A 188 -3.17 7.05 -4.44
C PRO A 188 -1.81 6.47 -4.88
N VAL A 189 -0.93 7.31 -5.44
CA VAL A 189 0.41 6.92 -5.90
C VAL A 189 1.45 7.86 -5.29
N PRO A 190 2.56 7.35 -4.71
CA PRO A 190 3.66 8.17 -4.23
C PRO A 190 4.08 9.16 -5.29
N SER A 191 4.35 10.39 -4.87
CA SER A 191 4.67 11.47 -5.79
C SER A 191 5.76 12.39 -5.28
N VAL A 192 6.57 12.91 -6.20
CA VAL A 192 7.41 14.09 -5.97
C VAL A 192 6.91 15.22 -6.85
N HIS A 193 6.65 16.38 -6.26
CA HIS A 193 6.26 17.59 -6.97
C HIS A 193 7.41 18.60 -6.90
N ILE A 194 8.01 18.89 -8.05
CA ILE A 194 9.12 19.83 -8.18
C ILE A 194 8.60 21.14 -8.74
N VAL A 195 8.68 22.21 -7.96
CA VAL A 195 8.06 23.50 -8.26
C VAL A 195 9.10 24.63 -8.31
N GLY A 196 9.08 25.43 -9.38
CA GLY A 196 9.92 26.61 -9.50
C GLY A 196 9.25 27.85 -8.92
N LYS A 197 9.84 28.50 -7.91
CA LYS A 197 9.25 29.69 -7.25
C LYS A 197 9.06 30.91 -8.16
N LYS A 198 9.79 30.97 -9.28
CA LYS A 198 9.69 32.03 -10.30
C LYS A 198 8.92 31.57 -11.53
N ASP A 199 8.31 30.39 -11.47
CA ASP A 199 7.46 29.88 -12.53
C ASP A 199 6.16 30.70 -12.56
N PRO A 200 5.75 31.27 -13.71
CA PRO A 200 4.42 31.87 -13.83
C PRO A 200 3.28 30.94 -13.39
N LEU A 201 3.46 29.63 -13.50
CA LEU A 201 2.48 28.62 -13.15
C LEU A 201 2.60 28.12 -11.69
N TYR A 202 3.40 28.78 -10.85
CA TYR A 202 3.68 28.36 -9.46
C TYR A 202 2.42 27.97 -8.66
N ALA A 203 1.37 28.80 -8.70
CA ALA A 203 0.12 28.51 -8.00
C ALA A 203 -0.58 27.26 -8.54
N LEU A 204 -0.57 27.06 -9.85
CA LEU A 204 -1.15 25.90 -10.51
C LEU A 204 -0.35 24.62 -10.26
N SER A 205 0.96 24.74 -10.09
CA SER A 205 1.82 23.63 -9.66
C SER A 205 1.49 23.17 -8.25
N HIS A 206 1.15 24.09 -7.35
CA HIS A 206 0.67 23.74 -6.01
C HIS A 206 -0.70 23.06 -6.04
N GLN A 207 -1.64 23.52 -6.87
CA GLN A 207 -2.93 22.84 -7.06
C GLN A 207 -2.78 21.39 -7.55
N MET A 208 -1.79 21.09 -8.40
CA MET A 208 -1.51 19.70 -8.78
C MET A 208 -1.08 18.85 -7.57
N THR A 209 -0.48 19.43 -6.53
CA THR A 209 -0.13 18.68 -5.31
C THR A 209 -1.37 18.22 -4.55
N ASP A 210 -2.47 18.97 -4.63
CA ASP A 210 -3.72 18.67 -3.92
C ASP A 210 -4.47 17.48 -4.55
N MET A 211 -4.27 17.26 -5.85
CA MET A 211 -4.79 16.09 -6.56
C MET A 211 -4.18 14.77 -6.08
N TYR A 212 -2.98 14.80 -5.49
CA TYR A 212 -2.28 13.59 -5.02
C TYR A 212 -2.51 13.36 -3.53
N ALA A 213 -2.89 12.13 -3.17
CA ALA A 213 -3.07 11.75 -1.78
C ALA A 213 -1.73 11.82 -1.04
N ASP A 214 -1.70 12.46 0.13
CA ASP A 214 -0.53 12.43 1.02
C ASP A 214 -0.75 11.40 2.12
N MET A 215 -0.66 10.14 1.72
CA MET A 215 -0.89 9.00 2.58
C MET A 215 0.40 8.24 2.75
N VAL A 216 0.55 7.52 3.86
CA VAL A 216 1.80 6.78 4.09
C VAL A 216 2.02 5.64 3.07
N SER A 217 0.93 5.11 2.49
CA SER A 217 0.96 4.15 1.36
C SER A 217 1.25 4.81 0.00
N SER A 218 1.15 6.13 -0.09
CA SER A 218 1.40 6.95 -1.27
C SER A 218 2.06 8.28 -0.89
N PRO A 219 3.26 8.28 -0.29
CA PRO A 219 3.84 9.49 0.29
C PRO A 219 4.06 10.56 -0.77
N LYS A 220 3.80 11.81 -0.40
CA LYS A 220 4.01 12.98 -1.24
C LYS A 220 5.21 13.78 -0.76
N LEU A 221 6.08 14.16 -1.68
CA LEU A 221 7.20 15.06 -1.42
C LEU A 221 7.09 16.29 -2.31
N VAL A 222 6.93 17.47 -1.72
CA VAL A 222 6.98 18.75 -2.45
C VAL A 222 8.36 19.37 -2.30
N MET A 223 8.99 19.70 -3.41
CA MET A 223 10.35 20.27 -3.47
C MET A 223 10.32 21.55 -4.30
N GLU A 224 10.70 22.66 -3.68
CA GLU A 224 10.76 23.95 -4.37
C GLU A 224 12.20 24.35 -4.73
N HIS A 225 12.36 25.08 -5.83
CA HIS A 225 13.63 25.69 -6.21
C HIS A 225 13.47 27.15 -6.66
N GLU A 226 14.54 27.93 -6.57
CA GLU A 226 14.55 29.38 -6.86
C GLU A 226 14.49 29.74 -8.37
N GLY A 227 14.17 28.76 -9.22
CA GLY A 227 14.12 28.88 -10.68
C GLY A 227 12.71 29.13 -11.21
N GLY A 228 12.59 29.29 -12.53
CA GLY A 228 11.30 29.38 -13.23
C GLY A 228 10.79 28.02 -13.72
N HIS A 229 10.03 28.00 -14.82
CA HIS A 229 9.45 26.82 -15.48
C HIS A 229 10.52 25.90 -16.09
N ARG A 230 11.24 25.12 -15.27
CA ARG A 230 12.39 24.29 -15.67
C ARG A 230 12.77 23.29 -14.59
N PHE A 231 13.55 22.28 -14.95
CA PHE A 231 14.24 21.44 -13.97
C PHE A 231 15.25 22.23 -13.13
N PRO A 232 15.39 21.89 -11.84
CA PRO A 232 16.42 22.45 -10.97
C PRO A 232 17.81 21.99 -11.42
N SER A 233 18.80 22.88 -11.35
CA SER A 233 20.20 22.52 -11.59
C SER A 233 20.89 22.12 -10.29
N ALA A 234 21.70 21.07 -10.29
CA ALA A 234 22.43 20.59 -9.11
C ALA A 234 23.34 21.68 -8.52
N LYS A 235 24.07 22.40 -9.37
CA LYS A 235 24.93 23.53 -8.97
C LYS A 235 24.17 24.65 -8.26
N GLY A 236 22.91 24.88 -8.64
CA GLY A 236 22.07 25.95 -8.09
C GLY A 236 21.26 25.52 -6.87
N ASN A 237 21.17 24.22 -6.59
CA ASN A 237 20.34 23.65 -5.53
C ASN A 237 21.11 22.52 -4.83
N PRO A 238 22.12 22.84 -3.99
CA PRO A 238 22.90 21.84 -3.28
C PRO A 238 22.01 20.92 -2.43
N GLY A 239 22.24 19.60 -2.52
CA GLY A 239 21.46 18.61 -1.77
C GLY A 239 20.10 18.24 -2.37
N PHE A 240 19.57 19.01 -3.33
CA PHE A 240 18.26 18.75 -3.96
C PHE A 240 18.17 17.34 -4.54
N TYR A 241 19.11 16.99 -5.42
CA TYR A 241 19.10 15.69 -6.07
C TYR A 241 19.42 14.54 -5.11
N LYS A 242 20.14 14.79 -4.01
CA LYS A 242 20.33 13.78 -2.97
C LYS A 242 19.00 13.44 -2.31
N GLN A 243 18.24 14.44 -1.87
CA GLN A 243 16.92 14.24 -1.26
C GLN A 243 15.96 13.53 -2.23
N LEU A 244 15.98 13.93 -3.50
CA LEU A 244 15.17 13.30 -4.55
C LEU A 244 15.53 11.82 -4.73
N VAL A 245 16.83 11.49 -4.84
CA VAL A 245 17.30 10.10 -4.98
C VAL A 245 16.96 9.28 -3.74
N ASP A 246 17.16 9.82 -2.54
CA ASP A 246 16.81 9.13 -1.29
C ASP A 246 15.32 8.74 -1.27
N PHE A 247 14.44 9.65 -1.71
CA PHE A 247 13.00 9.39 -1.82
C PHE A 247 12.66 8.36 -2.91
N ILE A 248 13.30 8.45 -4.08
CA ILE A 248 13.15 7.48 -5.18
C ILE A 248 13.52 6.08 -4.71
N MET A 249 14.67 5.93 -4.06
CA MET A 249 15.15 4.63 -3.59
C MET A 249 14.26 4.08 -2.48
N CYS A 250 13.78 4.93 -1.58
CA CYS A 250 12.81 4.56 -0.55
C CYS A 250 11.54 3.94 -1.18
N CYS A 251 10.97 4.60 -2.20
CA CYS A 251 9.76 4.13 -2.88
C CYS A 251 9.98 2.89 -3.75
N CYS A 252 11.15 2.77 -4.39
CA CYS A 252 11.35 1.80 -5.48
C CYS A 252 12.08 0.53 -5.08
N ARG A 253 12.99 0.61 -4.09
CA ARG A 253 13.91 -0.48 -3.70
C ARG A 253 13.72 -0.96 -2.26
N GLY A 254 12.99 -0.23 -1.42
CA GLY A 254 12.96 -0.46 0.02
C GLY A 254 14.33 -0.13 0.62
N GLY A 255 14.41 0.98 1.36
CA GLY A 255 15.68 1.41 1.97
C GLY A 255 16.26 0.34 2.91
N ASP A 256 17.51 0.54 3.36
CA ASP A 256 17.94 -0.11 4.58
C ASP A 256 16.87 0.11 5.67
N GLY A 257 16.66 -0.88 6.53
CA GLY A 257 15.51 -0.94 7.43
C GLY A 257 15.37 0.21 8.44
N SER A 258 16.15 1.29 8.32
CA SER A 258 16.03 2.52 9.10
C SER A 258 14.93 3.47 8.59
N SER A 259 14.53 3.43 7.31
CA SER A 259 13.48 4.33 6.75
C SER A 259 12.10 3.69 6.57
N MET A 260 11.99 2.36 6.64
CA MET A 260 10.73 1.63 6.46
C MET A 260 9.66 1.96 7.51
N ALA A 261 10.02 2.55 8.65
CA ALA A 261 9.07 3.00 9.67
C ALA A 261 8.06 4.07 9.21
N ARG A 262 8.22 4.61 7.99
CA ARG A 262 7.38 5.69 7.42
C ARG A 262 6.61 5.31 6.14
N LEU A 263 6.34 4.02 5.88
CA LEU A 263 5.63 3.54 4.66
C LEU A 263 4.36 2.70 4.91
N LEU A 264 4.01 2.42 6.17
CA LEU A 264 2.76 1.75 6.50
C LEU A 264 1.62 2.78 6.58
N PRO A 265 0.45 2.57 5.92
CA PRO A 265 -0.67 3.52 5.94
C PRO A 265 -0.94 4.05 7.36
N HIS A 266 -1.40 5.29 7.58
CA HIS A 266 -1.90 5.64 8.92
C HIS A 266 -3.32 5.08 9.09
N PRO A 267 -3.69 4.55 10.28
CA PRO A 267 -5.10 4.33 10.61
C PRO A 267 -5.86 5.66 10.49
N LEU A 268 -7.13 5.64 10.10
CA LEU A 268 -7.92 6.87 10.06
C LEU A 268 -8.00 7.55 11.46
N PRO A 269 -8.02 8.89 11.54
CA PRO A 269 -7.64 9.65 12.74
C PRO A 269 -8.53 9.47 13.98
N ASP A 270 -9.80 9.09 13.83
CA ASP A 270 -10.73 8.98 14.95
C ASP A 270 -11.23 7.55 15.18
N PRO A 271 -11.01 6.90 16.34
CA PRO A 271 -11.79 5.71 16.67
C PRO A 271 -13.29 6.10 16.71
N PRO A 272 -14.23 5.22 16.33
CA PRO A 272 -15.63 5.48 16.54
C PRO A 272 -15.86 5.80 18.03
N THR A 273 -16.78 6.73 18.29
CA THR A 273 -17.21 7.14 19.63
C THR A 273 -17.36 5.89 20.53
N PRO A 274 -16.86 5.88 21.78
CA PRO A 274 -16.99 4.71 22.65
C PRO A 274 -18.47 4.34 22.76
N LEU A 275 -18.86 3.24 22.11
CA LEU A 275 -20.22 2.75 22.21
C LEU A 275 -20.39 2.14 23.60
N ALA A 276 -21.53 2.44 24.22
CA ALA A 276 -21.97 1.89 25.48
C ALA A 276 -21.78 0.35 25.51
N ALA A 277 -21.54 -0.21 26.70
CA ALA A 277 -21.38 -1.65 26.90
C ALA A 277 -22.42 -2.45 26.08
N THR A 278 -21.96 -3.20 25.08
CA THR A 278 -22.83 -4.04 24.26
C THR A 278 -23.27 -5.24 25.09
N GLU A 279 -24.52 -5.67 24.94
CA GLU A 279 -25.07 -6.83 25.66
C GLU A 279 -24.30 -8.14 25.33
N LYS A 280 -23.77 -8.23 24.10
CA LYS A 280 -23.00 -9.36 23.58
C LYS A 280 -21.53 -8.99 23.34
N ILE A 281 -20.66 -9.98 23.52
CA ILE A 281 -19.23 -9.94 23.17
C ILE A 281 -19.12 -9.99 21.65
N ARG A 282 -18.49 -8.98 21.03
CA ARG A 282 -18.35 -8.94 19.58
C ARG A 282 -17.00 -9.47 19.14
N VAL A 283 -17.01 -10.48 18.26
CA VAL A 283 -15.83 -11.26 17.88
C VAL A 283 -15.55 -11.09 16.38
N LEU A 284 -14.44 -10.45 16.02
CA LEU A 284 -13.96 -10.38 14.64
C LEU A 284 -13.16 -11.65 14.29
N CYS A 285 -13.44 -12.26 13.14
CA CYS A 285 -12.78 -13.49 12.68
C CYS A 285 -12.09 -13.30 11.33
N LEU A 286 -10.78 -13.59 11.29
CA LEU A 286 -9.92 -13.52 10.12
C LEU A 286 -9.45 -14.92 9.71
N HIS A 287 -9.78 -15.33 8.48
CA HIS A 287 -9.52 -16.66 7.95
C HIS A 287 -8.03 -16.91 7.62
N GLY A 288 -7.67 -18.15 7.31
CA GLY A 288 -6.30 -18.54 6.94
C GLY A 288 -5.99 -18.35 5.45
N PHE A 289 -4.75 -18.65 5.07
CA PHE A 289 -4.28 -18.55 3.69
C PHE A 289 -5.17 -19.33 2.72
N ARG A 290 -5.63 -18.67 1.64
CA ARG A 290 -6.48 -19.27 0.58
C ARG A 290 -7.70 -20.02 1.13
N THR A 291 -8.43 -19.33 2.01
CA THR A 291 -9.73 -19.80 2.52
C THR A 291 -10.72 -18.63 2.45
N ASN A 292 -11.87 -18.72 3.09
CA ASN A 292 -12.85 -17.63 3.08
C ASN A 292 -13.64 -17.60 4.40
N THR A 293 -14.58 -16.66 4.49
CA THR A 293 -15.49 -16.52 5.64
C THR A 293 -16.27 -17.78 5.96
N GLN A 294 -16.70 -18.56 4.96
CA GLN A 294 -17.44 -19.80 5.19
C GLN A 294 -16.57 -20.87 5.87
N VAL A 295 -15.32 -21.04 5.42
CA VAL A 295 -14.37 -21.95 6.07
C VAL A 295 -14.13 -21.52 7.53
N MET A 296 -13.91 -20.22 7.76
CA MET A 296 -13.70 -19.69 9.11
C MET A 296 -14.95 -19.83 10.00
N LEU A 297 -16.15 -19.67 9.43
CA LEU A 297 -17.43 -19.89 10.12
C LEU A 297 -17.55 -21.31 10.67
N ASP A 298 -17.12 -22.30 9.89
CA ASP A 298 -17.13 -23.71 10.27
C ASP A 298 -15.99 -24.07 11.24
N GLN A 299 -14.79 -23.52 11.00
CA GLN A 299 -13.64 -23.69 11.89
C GLN A 299 -13.88 -23.14 13.30
N THR A 300 -14.64 -22.05 13.41
CA THR A 300 -15.01 -21.42 14.69
C THR A 300 -16.22 -22.05 15.38
N ARG A 301 -16.79 -23.14 14.86
CA ARG A 301 -17.99 -23.79 15.43
C ARG A 301 -17.88 -24.10 16.91
N GLY A 302 -16.73 -24.59 17.37
CA GLY A 302 -16.52 -24.96 18.78
C GLY A 302 -16.60 -23.77 19.73
N ILE A 303 -15.91 -22.67 19.41
CA ILE A 303 -15.91 -21.47 20.25
C ILE A 303 -17.26 -20.76 20.18
N ARG A 304 -17.91 -20.74 19.01
CA ARG A 304 -19.25 -20.19 18.85
C ARG A 304 -20.29 -20.94 19.69
N ALA A 305 -20.25 -22.27 19.67
CA ALA A 305 -21.14 -23.09 20.48
C ALA A 305 -20.92 -22.88 21.99
N ALA A 306 -19.66 -22.71 22.43
CA ALA A 306 -19.32 -22.50 23.83
C ALA A 306 -19.70 -21.11 24.35
N LEU A 307 -19.58 -20.06 23.53
CA LEU A 307 -20.04 -18.71 23.89
C LEU A 307 -21.56 -18.55 23.75
N GLY A 308 -22.21 -19.31 22.88
CA GLY A 308 -23.65 -19.28 22.68
C GLY A 308 -24.17 -17.87 22.39
N ASP A 309 -25.31 -17.51 23.00
CA ASP A 309 -25.96 -16.21 22.79
C ASP A 309 -25.21 -15.02 23.41
N SER A 310 -24.15 -15.27 24.19
CA SER A 310 -23.35 -14.22 24.81
C SER A 310 -22.41 -13.51 23.83
N ALA A 311 -22.24 -14.03 22.61
CA ALA A 311 -21.33 -13.47 21.63
C ALA A 311 -21.93 -13.39 20.22
N GLU A 312 -21.49 -12.38 19.47
CA GLU A 312 -21.76 -12.20 18.04
C GLU A 312 -20.45 -12.31 17.26
N PHE A 313 -20.45 -13.02 16.14
CA PHE A 313 -19.26 -13.27 15.32
C PHE A 313 -19.39 -12.59 13.95
N VAL A 314 -18.37 -11.83 13.58
CA VAL A 314 -18.24 -11.14 12.29
C VAL A 314 -17.06 -11.72 11.54
N PHE A 315 -17.25 -12.09 10.27
CA PHE A 315 -16.24 -12.73 9.44
C PHE A 315 -15.91 -11.85 8.25
N LEU A 316 -14.62 -11.65 7.98
CA LEU A 316 -14.16 -10.87 6.83
C LEU A 316 -13.34 -11.73 5.87
N ASN A 317 -13.54 -11.51 4.57
CA ASN A 317 -12.70 -12.07 3.51
C ASN A 317 -11.44 -11.22 3.30
N GLY A 318 -10.38 -11.90 2.85
CA GLY A 318 -9.11 -11.31 2.43
C GLY A 318 -9.29 -10.27 1.32
N ALA A 319 -8.33 -9.35 1.21
CA ALA A 319 -8.36 -8.31 0.20
C ALA A 319 -8.20 -8.85 -1.23
N PHE A 320 -7.57 -10.02 -1.37
CA PHE A 320 -7.21 -10.60 -2.65
C PHE A 320 -7.89 -11.95 -2.83
N GLU A 321 -8.53 -12.15 -3.97
CA GLU A 321 -8.93 -13.48 -4.42
C GLU A 321 -7.68 -14.33 -4.66
N ALA A 322 -7.71 -15.57 -4.17
CA ALA A 322 -6.60 -16.50 -4.23
C ALA A 322 -6.26 -16.85 -5.68
N ARG A 323 -5.02 -16.56 -6.11
CA ARG A 323 -4.56 -16.84 -7.49
C ARG A 323 -3.97 -18.24 -7.68
N GLY A 324 -3.69 -18.94 -6.59
CA GLY A 324 -3.12 -20.30 -6.63
C GLY A 324 -4.01 -21.32 -5.96
N SER A 325 -3.55 -22.58 -5.96
CA SER A 325 -4.31 -23.70 -5.39
C SER A 325 -4.56 -23.52 -3.90
N THR A 326 -5.76 -23.90 -3.49
CA THR A 326 -6.15 -24.05 -2.09
C THR A 326 -5.78 -25.47 -1.61
N ASP A 327 -5.74 -25.71 -0.30
CA ASP A 327 -5.58 -27.07 0.21
C ASP A 327 -6.65 -28.00 -0.40
N PRO A 328 -6.29 -29.16 -0.97
CA PRO A 328 -7.25 -30.02 -1.68
C PRO A 328 -8.44 -30.46 -0.82
N MET A 329 -8.28 -30.60 0.50
CA MET A 329 -9.40 -30.92 1.38
C MET A 329 -10.34 -29.74 1.56
N ILE A 330 -9.81 -28.51 1.63
CA ILE A 330 -10.63 -27.30 1.67
C ILE A 330 -11.34 -27.10 0.33
N GLU A 331 -10.62 -27.21 -0.78
CA GLU A 331 -11.18 -27.05 -2.12
C GLU A 331 -12.32 -28.06 -2.36
N SER A 332 -12.12 -29.33 -2.00
CA SER A 332 -13.16 -30.36 -2.10
C SER A 332 -14.36 -30.11 -1.19
N ALA A 333 -14.13 -29.78 0.09
CA ALA A 333 -15.21 -29.61 1.06
C ALA A 333 -16.00 -28.29 0.91
N TYR A 334 -15.38 -27.27 0.32
CA TYR A 334 -15.90 -25.91 0.25
C TYR A 334 -15.97 -25.36 -1.18
N ALA A 335 -15.94 -26.22 -2.20
CA ALA A 335 -16.04 -25.81 -3.61
C ALA A 335 -17.22 -24.86 -3.88
N SER A 336 -18.37 -25.09 -3.22
CA SER A 336 -19.58 -24.28 -3.38
C SER A 336 -19.50 -22.91 -2.72
N SER A 337 -18.51 -22.63 -1.87
CA SER A 337 -18.31 -21.33 -1.23
C SER A 337 -17.18 -20.51 -1.86
N ALA A 338 -16.55 -21.02 -2.93
CA ALA A 338 -15.61 -20.26 -3.72
C ALA A 338 -16.22 -18.92 -4.21
N PRO A 339 -15.41 -17.86 -4.41
CA PRO A 339 -13.94 -17.86 -4.40
C PRO A 339 -13.29 -17.93 -3.01
N PHE A 340 -12.01 -18.28 -2.99
CA PHE A 340 -11.14 -18.22 -1.80
C PHE A 340 -10.27 -16.97 -1.84
N TYR A 341 -9.74 -16.57 -0.69
CA TYR A 341 -9.04 -15.31 -0.50
C TYR A 341 -7.76 -15.49 0.30
N GLU A 342 -6.84 -14.54 0.13
CA GLU A 342 -5.62 -14.39 0.91
C GLU A 342 -5.45 -12.92 1.35
N TRP A 343 -4.74 -12.71 2.46
CA TRP A 343 -4.51 -11.37 3.02
C TRP A 343 -3.33 -10.67 2.34
N TRP A 344 -2.40 -11.43 1.79
CA TRP A 344 -1.26 -10.97 1.01
C TRP A 344 -0.67 -12.16 0.28
N GLU A 345 0.15 -11.86 -0.72
CA GLU A 345 1.03 -12.84 -1.38
C GLU A 345 2.39 -12.89 -0.66
N ASN A 346 2.90 -14.10 -0.40
CA ASN A 346 4.24 -14.25 0.17
C ASN A 346 5.30 -14.20 -0.93
N GLN A 347 6.26 -13.30 -0.77
CA GLN A 347 7.48 -13.20 -1.58
C GLN A 347 8.71 -13.36 -0.68
N LEU A 348 9.87 -13.61 -1.27
CA LEU A 348 11.15 -13.46 -0.58
C LEU A 348 11.38 -11.98 -0.23
N ALA A 349 12.22 -11.71 0.77
CA ALA A 349 12.50 -10.35 1.24
C ALA A 349 13.00 -9.40 0.13
N ASP A 350 13.67 -9.93 -0.89
CA ASP A 350 14.15 -9.18 -2.07
C ASP A 350 13.06 -8.91 -3.12
N GLY A 351 11.81 -9.31 -2.86
CA GLY A 351 10.67 -9.17 -3.77
C GLY A 351 10.60 -10.25 -4.85
N SER A 352 11.49 -11.23 -4.85
CA SER A 352 11.37 -12.36 -5.76
C SER A 352 10.24 -13.32 -5.32
N PRO A 353 9.50 -13.93 -6.27
CA PRO A 353 8.42 -14.83 -5.93
C PRO A 353 8.96 -16.07 -5.22
N LEU A 354 8.19 -16.61 -4.27
CA LEU A 354 8.47 -17.95 -3.74
C LEU A 354 8.30 -18.97 -4.86
N VAL A 355 9.20 -19.95 -4.93
CA VAL A 355 9.13 -21.06 -5.91
C VAL A 355 7.75 -21.74 -5.86
N TYR A 356 7.18 -21.85 -4.65
CA TYR A 356 5.79 -22.18 -4.44
C TYR A 356 5.21 -21.23 -3.37
N ASN A 357 4.09 -20.58 -3.68
CA ASN A 357 3.38 -19.72 -2.73
C ASN A 357 2.44 -20.58 -1.89
N ASP A 358 3.04 -21.36 -0.97
CA ASP A 358 2.36 -22.22 0.00
C ASP A 358 2.99 -22.07 1.40
N ALA A 359 2.30 -22.60 2.42
CA ALA A 359 2.74 -22.47 3.81
C ALA A 359 4.07 -23.19 4.10
N ALA A 360 4.32 -24.34 3.49
CA ALA A 360 5.53 -25.13 3.70
C ALA A 360 6.76 -24.43 3.09
N SER A 361 6.60 -23.88 1.90
CA SER A 361 7.61 -23.11 1.18
C SER A 361 7.92 -21.80 1.91
N SER A 362 6.90 -21.13 2.44
CA SER A 362 7.07 -19.96 3.29
C SER A 362 7.80 -20.30 4.60
N ALA A 363 7.52 -21.44 5.23
CA ALA A 363 8.26 -21.90 6.41
C ALA A 363 9.72 -22.23 6.06
N LYS A 364 9.96 -22.87 4.91
CA LYS A 364 11.30 -23.21 4.43
C LYS A 364 12.15 -21.97 4.11
N ALA A 365 11.53 -20.93 3.55
CA ALA A 365 12.17 -19.64 3.32
C ALA A 365 12.67 -19.02 4.65
N ARG A 366 11.85 -19.08 5.70
CA ARG A 366 12.21 -18.62 7.06
C ARG A 366 13.34 -19.42 7.70
N LEU A 367 13.39 -20.73 7.46
CA LEU A 367 14.48 -21.58 7.94
C LEU A 367 15.81 -21.24 7.23
N ARG A 368 15.79 -21.06 5.91
CA ARG A 368 17.01 -20.78 5.12
C ARG A 368 17.71 -19.48 5.50
N SER A 369 16.98 -18.50 6.03
CA SER A 369 17.52 -17.21 6.43
C SER A 369 18.28 -17.23 7.77
N GLY A 370 18.46 -18.40 8.41
CA GLY A 370 19.28 -18.55 9.62
C GLY A 370 18.53 -18.41 10.94
N ALA A 371 17.19 -18.48 10.92
CA ALA A 371 16.33 -18.36 12.11
C ALA A 371 16.54 -19.48 13.16
N ASP A 372 17.30 -20.52 12.83
CA ASP A 372 17.67 -21.68 13.64
C ASP A 372 18.96 -21.48 14.46
N LYS A 373 19.69 -20.38 14.25
CA LYS A 373 20.96 -20.11 14.96
C LYS A 373 20.82 -19.35 16.29
N GLY A 374 19.60 -19.19 16.80
CA GLY A 374 19.35 -18.49 18.07
C GLY A 374 19.44 -16.97 18.00
N ASP A 375 19.89 -16.42 16.87
CA ASP A 375 19.84 -15.00 16.55
C ASP A 375 18.61 -14.73 15.66
N ASP A 376 17.72 -13.90 16.18
CA ASP A 376 16.63 -13.15 15.54
C ASP A 376 15.80 -13.74 14.39
N HIS A 377 14.48 -13.63 14.59
CA HIS A 377 13.40 -13.70 13.62
C HIS A 377 13.77 -13.13 12.25
N ALA A 378 14.33 -13.99 11.39
CA ALA A 378 14.90 -13.54 10.13
C ALA A 378 13.79 -12.95 9.23
N TRP A 379 13.89 -11.64 8.98
CA TRP A 379 13.03 -10.86 8.09
C TRP A 379 13.24 -11.31 6.65
N SER A 380 12.68 -12.46 6.32
CA SER A 380 13.00 -13.29 5.16
C SER A 380 11.94 -13.26 4.07
N LEU A 381 10.80 -12.66 4.38
CA LEU A 381 9.67 -12.52 3.47
C LEU A 381 9.40 -11.06 3.14
N ARG A 382 8.58 -10.87 2.12
CA ARG A 382 7.83 -9.66 1.84
C ARG A 382 6.36 -10.08 1.71
N TYR A 383 5.46 -9.33 2.34
CA TYR A 383 4.02 -9.57 2.24
C TYR A 383 3.44 -8.60 1.22
N GLU A 384 3.39 -9.01 -0.04
CA GLU A 384 2.90 -8.16 -1.13
C GLU A 384 1.38 -7.99 -1.00
N GLY A 385 0.92 -6.74 -0.90
CA GLY A 385 -0.49 -6.43 -0.74
C GLY A 385 -0.97 -6.22 0.72
N VAL A 386 -0.09 -6.40 1.73
CA VAL A 386 -0.51 -6.34 3.14
C VAL A 386 -1.01 -4.96 3.54
N GLU A 387 -0.47 -3.89 2.97
CA GLU A 387 -0.88 -2.51 3.23
C GLU A 387 -2.32 -2.26 2.76
N GLN A 388 -2.71 -2.81 1.61
CA GLN A 388 -4.08 -2.75 1.10
C GLN A 388 -5.05 -3.55 1.99
N SER A 389 -4.62 -4.72 2.48
CA SER A 389 -5.38 -5.48 3.46
C SER A 389 -5.55 -4.71 4.77
N MET A 390 -4.50 -4.02 5.25
CA MET A 390 -4.59 -3.19 6.45
C MET A 390 -5.61 -2.06 6.27
N ALA A 391 -5.55 -1.31 5.16
CA ALA A 391 -6.48 -0.22 4.88
C ALA A 391 -7.93 -0.70 4.73
N ARG A 392 -8.15 -1.80 3.99
CA ARG A 392 -9.50 -2.40 3.83
C ARG A 392 -10.07 -2.85 5.17
N ILE A 393 -9.25 -3.49 6.00
CA ILE A 393 -9.70 -3.99 7.30
C ILE A 393 -9.92 -2.85 8.31
N ASP A 394 -9.15 -1.76 8.24
CA ASP A 394 -9.44 -0.54 9.01
C ASP A 394 -10.82 0.02 8.67
N SER A 395 -11.14 0.14 7.37
CA SER A 395 -12.46 0.57 6.91
C SER A 395 -13.59 -0.33 7.41
N GLU A 396 -13.45 -1.66 7.25
CA GLU A 396 -14.45 -2.62 7.70
C GLU A 396 -14.60 -2.64 9.22
N ILE A 397 -13.51 -2.53 9.97
CA ILE A 397 -13.55 -2.50 11.43
C ILE A 397 -14.28 -1.24 11.93
N ARG A 398 -14.10 -0.10 11.26
CA ARG A 398 -14.85 1.12 11.59
C ARG A 398 -16.33 1.02 11.26
N ARG A 399 -16.65 0.38 10.13
CA ARG A 399 -18.03 0.18 9.68
C ARG A 399 -18.80 -0.82 10.53
N LEU A 400 -18.13 -1.90 10.94
CA LEU A 400 -18.76 -3.04 11.60
C LEU A 400 -18.50 -3.11 13.10
N GLY A 401 -17.46 -2.44 13.60
CA GLY A 401 -17.06 -2.45 15.00
C GLY A 401 -18.05 -1.71 15.93
N PRO A 402 -17.76 -1.64 17.23
CA PRO A 402 -16.54 -2.08 17.91
C PRO A 402 -16.48 -3.61 18.12
N PHE A 403 -15.28 -4.13 18.38
CA PHE A 403 -15.05 -5.55 18.68
C PHE A 403 -14.40 -5.70 20.07
N ASP A 404 -14.80 -6.74 20.82
CA ASP A 404 -14.15 -7.09 22.08
C ASP A 404 -12.98 -8.05 21.86
N VAL A 405 -13.15 -8.96 20.89
CA VAL A 405 -12.21 -10.06 20.62
C VAL A 405 -11.89 -10.10 19.13
N VAL A 406 -10.64 -10.39 18.80
CA VAL A 406 -10.24 -10.77 17.44
C VAL A 406 -9.70 -12.20 17.43
N ILE A 407 -10.10 -13.00 16.44
CA ILE A 407 -9.63 -14.36 16.22
C ILE A 407 -9.02 -14.43 14.83
N GLY A 408 -7.80 -14.96 14.73
CA GLY A 408 -7.12 -15.19 13.47
C GLY A 408 -6.65 -16.62 13.36
N PHE A 409 -6.84 -17.23 12.20
CA PHE A 409 -6.29 -18.53 11.87
C PHE A 409 -5.11 -18.39 10.91
N SER A 410 -3.97 -19.04 11.19
CA SER A 410 -2.83 -19.10 10.27
C SER A 410 -2.37 -17.71 9.78
N GLN A 411 -2.46 -17.41 8.48
CA GLN A 411 -2.19 -16.07 7.92
C GLN A 411 -3.05 -14.97 8.58
N GLY A 412 -4.30 -15.25 8.96
CA GLY A 412 -5.16 -14.31 9.69
C GLY A 412 -4.66 -14.00 11.11
N ALA A 413 -3.95 -14.94 11.75
CA ALA A 413 -3.29 -14.68 13.05
C ALA A 413 -2.09 -13.74 12.89
N ALA A 414 -1.31 -13.88 11.82
CA ALA A 414 -0.27 -12.93 11.49
C ALA A 414 -0.85 -11.54 11.16
N LEU A 415 -1.97 -11.48 10.41
CA LEU A 415 -2.64 -10.22 10.09
C LEU A 415 -3.12 -9.49 11.34
N LEU A 416 -3.80 -10.17 12.27
CA LEU A 416 -4.26 -9.50 13.50
C LEU A 416 -3.09 -9.02 14.37
N SER A 417 -1.93 -9.70 14.34
CA SER A 417 -0.73 -9.22 15.03
C SER A 417 -0.21 -7.93 14.40
N ILE A 418 -0.17 -7.88 13.06
CA ILE A 418 0.20 -6.68 12.29
C ILE A 418 -0.76 -5.54 12.60
N LEU A 419 -2.06 -5.75 12.47
CA LEU A 419 -3.09 -4.76 12.78
C LEU A 419 -2.99 -4.26 14.22
N THR A 420 -2.80 -5.17 15.19
CA THR A 420 -2.65 -4.78 16.61
C THR A 420 -1.50 -3.79 16.78
N MET A 421 -0.30 -4.13 16.30
CA MET A 421 0.87 -3.25 16.45
C MET A 421 0.70 -1.95 15.66
N TRP A 422 0.09 -2.04 14.48
CA TRP A 422 -0.18 -0.90 13.63
C TRP A 422 -1.09 0.13 14.30
N TYR A 423 -2.22 -0.30 14.86
CA TYR A 423 -3.13 0.59 15.59
C TYR A 423 -2.51 1.18 16.85
N LEU A 424 -1.74 0.38 17.60
CA LEU A 424 -1.08 0.85 18.82
C LEU A 424 -0.01 1.90 18.54
N ARG A 425 0.79 1.72 17.48
CA ARG A 425 1.89 2.64 17.15
C ARG A 425 1.43 3.89 16.43
N TYR A 426 0.48 3.77 15.51
CA TYR A 426 0.14 4.88 14.61
C TYR A 426 -1.22 5.52 14.91
N GLY A 427 -2.16 4.78 15.52
CA GLY A 427 -3.48 5.32 15.85
C GLY A 427 -3.70 5.52 17.35
N ASN A 428 -2.74 5.11 18.21
CA ASN A 428 -2.92 4.98 19.66
C ASN A 428 -4.26 4.31 20.03
N THR A 429 -4.72 3.37 19.18
CA THR A 429 -6.06 2.81 19.23
C THR A 429 -5.99 1.35 19.65
N ARG A 430 -6.91 0.95 20.53
CA ARG A 430 -7.10 -0.44 20.95
C ARG A 430 -8.47 -0.92 20.48
N TRP A 431 -8.49 -1.62 19.34
CA TRP A 431 -9.72 -2.12 18.72
C TRP A 431 -10.32 -3.35 19.38
N TRP A 432 -9.55 -4.07 20.18
CA TRP A 432 -9.98 -5.28 20.88
C TRP A 432 -9.32 -5.37 22.26
N LYS A 433 -10.02 -6.05 23.18
CA LYS A 433 -9.55 -6.36 24.53
C LYS A 433 -8.66 -7.60 24.51
N LEU A 434 -9.02 -8.62 23.71
CA LEU A 434 -8.36 -9.92 23.68
C LEU A 434 -8.12 -10.39 22.23
N ALA A 435 -6.93 -10.95 21.98
CA ALA A 435 -6.60 -11.59 20.71
C ALA A 435 -6.49 -13.11 20.86
N ILE A 436 -6.97 -13.87 19.86
CA ILE A 436 -6.87 -15.32 19.82
C ILE A 436 -6.20 -15.74 18.51
N CYS A 437 -5.01 -16.31 18.62
CA CYS A 437 -4.19 -16.79 17.51
C CYS A 437 -4.31 -18.32 17.40
N VAL A 438 -4.83 -18.83 16.29
CA VAL A 438 -4.99 -20.28 16.08
C VAL A 438 -4.10 -20.75 14.94
N GLY A 439 -3.23 -21.71 15.19
CA GLY A 439 -2.24 -22.20 14.22
C GLY A 439 -1.46 -21.07 13.55
N GLY A 440 -1.20 -19.98 14.28
CA GLY A 440 -0.66 -18.76 13.70
C GLY A 440 0.75 -18.94 13.15
N VAL A 441 1.14 -18.07 12.22
CA VAL A 441 2.51 -18.03 11.68
C VAL A 441 3.19 -16.74 12.13
N ASP A 442 4.50 -16.81 12.37
CA ASP A 442 5.27 -15.65 12.81
C ASP A 442 5.31 -14.54 11.74
N VAL A 443 5.29 -13.28 12.22
CA VAL A 443 5.39 -12.10 11.37
C VAL A 443 6.86 -11.87 11.03
N SER A 444 7.22 -12.13 9.77
CA SER A 444 8.61 -12.18 9.31
C SER A 444 8.85 -11.40 8.03
N ALA A 445 7.94 -10.50 7.64
CA ALA A 445 8.08 -9.73 6.43
C ALA A 445 8.75 -8.37 6.65
N VAL A 446 9.67 -8.03 5.74
CA VAL A 446 10.46 -6.79 5.81
C VAL A 446 9.58 -5.55 5.78
N ASN A 447 8.50 -5.53 5.00
CA ASN A 447 7.64 -4.35 4.84
C ASN A 447 6.77 -4.04 6.07
N VAL A 448 6.57 -4.99 6.98
CA VAL A 448 5.89 -4.76 8.28
C VAL A 448 6.84 -4.78 9.48
N ARG A 449 8.14 -5.03 9.25
CA ARG A 449 9.19 -5.06 10.28
C ARG A 449 9.15 -3.88 11.26
N PRO A 450 8.97 -2.62 10.82
CA PRO A 450 9.00 -1.47 11.73
C PRO A 450 7.94 -1.49 12.84
N LEU A 451 6.85 -2.24 12.66
CA LEU A 451 5.86 -2.45 13.71
C LEU A 451 6.41 -3.25 14.88
N PHE A 452 7.35 -4.14 14.63
CA PHE A 452 7.81 -5.15 15.57
C PHE A 452 9.24 -4.93 16.04
N VAL A 453 9.91 -3.86 15.60
CA VAL A 453 11.24 -3.47 16.09
C VAL A 453 11.19 -2.08 16.70
N ASN A 454 12.10 -1.77 17.63
CA ASN A 454 12.32 -0.41 18.13
C ASN A 454 13.53 0.23 17.44
N ASP A 455 13.82 1.48 17.78
CA ASP A 455 14.92 2.27 17.19
C ASP A 455 16.31 1.66 17.44
N LEU A 456 16.42 0.79 18.44
CA LEU A 456 17.65 0.04 18.75
C LEU A 456 17.74 -1.27 17.95
N GLY A 457 16.78 -1.54 17.06
CA GLY A 457 16.69 -2.77 16.28
C GLY A 457 16.11 -3.97 17.04
N ASN A 458 15.77 -3.82 18.31
CA ASN A 458 15.28 -4.90 19.16
C ASN A 458 13.80 -5.18 18.88
N ARG A 459 13.41 -6.46 18.91
CA ARG A 459 12.01 -6.84 18.74
C ARG A 459 11.15 -6.31 19.90
N VAL A 460 9.99 -5.75 19.57
CA VAL A 460 8.99 -5.29 20.53
C VAL A 460 7.83 -6.29 20.53
N PRO A 461 7.48 -6.89 21.68
CA PRO A 461 6.37 -7.82 21.75
C PRO A 461 5.04 -7.08 21.61
N VAL A 462 4.03 -7.77 21.06
CA VAL A 462 2.66 -7.26 20.98
C VAL A 462 2.10 -7.08 22.39
N PRO A 463 1.77 -5.85 22.83
CA PRO A 463 1.41 -5.58 24.22
C PRO A 463 -0.11 -5.66 24.42
N LEU A 464 -0.71 -6.79 24.04
CA LEU A 464 -2.12 -7.11 24.31
C LEU A 464 -2.31 -8.53 24.89
N PRO A 465 -3.34 -8.74 25.72
CA PRO A 465 -3.78 -10.06 26.15
C PRO A 465 -4.00 -10.99 24.95
N SER A 466 -3.47 -12.21 25.05
CA SER A 466 -3.53 -13.18 23.96
C SER A 466 -3.75 -14.61 24.41
N ILE A 467 -4.46 -15.37 23.58
CA ILE A 467 -4.60 -16.82 23.68
C ILE A 467 -4.06 -17.42 22.38
N HIS A 468 -3.19 -18.42 22.49
CA HIS A 468 -2.60 -19.11 21.36
C HIS A 468 -3.02 -20.58 21.38
N ILE A 469 -3.61 -21.05 20.29
CA ILE A 469 -4.10 -22.41 20.13
C ILE A 469 -3.27 -23.09 19.04
N ILE A 470 -2.56 -24.17 19.38
CA ILE A 470 -1.53 -24.78 18.54
C ILE A 470 -1.79 -26.29 18.38
N GLY A 471 -1.72 -26.80 17.15
CA GLY A 471 -1.76 -28.23 16.89
C GLY A 471 -0.38 -28.87 16.96
N LYS A 472 -0.18 -29.89 17.79
CA LYS A 472 1.12 -30.58 17.93
C LYS A 472 1.55 -31.32 16.66
N SER A 473 0.60 -31.71 15.82
CA SER A 473 0.87 -32.34 14.51
C SER A 473 0.84 -31.34 13.36
N ASP A 474 0.85 -30.04 13.65
CA ASP A 474 0.88 -28.99 12.65
C ASP A 474 2.28 -28.92 12.00
N PRO A 475 2.41 -29.00 10.66
CA PRO A 475 3.69 -28.77 9.99
C PRO A 475 4.31 -27.39 10.31
N LEU A 476 3.51 -26.42 10.74
CA LEU A 476 3.91 -25.07 11.14
C LEU A 476 4.02 -24.90 12.65
N TYR A 477 4.04 -25.99 13.43
CA TYR A 477 4.10 -25.96 14.90
C TYR A 477 5.17 -25.00 15.46
N HIS A 478 6.38 -25.03 14.89
CA HIS A 478 7.46 -24.13 15.31
C HIS A 478 7.18 -22.65 15.01
N GLU A 479 6.48 -22.36 13.91
CA GLU A 479 6.10 -21.00 13.55
C GLU A 479 4.99 -20.47 14.48
N SER A 480 4.07 -21.32 14.91
CA SER A 480 3.07 -20.95 15.92
C SER A 480 3.71 -20.61 17.27
N HIS A 481 4.73 -21.37 17.69
CA HIS A 481 5.50 -21.03 18.89
C HIS A 481 6.32 -19.75 18.73
N ARG A 482 6.87 -19.48 17.54
CA ARG A 482 7.54 -18.20 17.27
C ARG A 482 6.58 -17.02 17.33
N LEU A 483 5.34 -17.19 16.85
CA LEU A 483 4.30 -16.19 17.05
C LEU A 483 3.99 -16.02 18.55
N VAL A 484 3.91 -17.08 19.35
CA VAL A 484 3.75 -16.94 20.83
C VAL A 484 4.84 -16.05 21.43
N LEU A 485 6.10 -16.20 20.99
CA LEU A 485 7.23 -15.39 21.47
C LEU A 485 7.13 -13.92 21.02
N SER A 486 6.36 -13.61 19.97
CA SER A 486 6.14 -12.24 19.52
C SER A 486 5.13 -11.46 20.37
N TRP A 487 4.44 -12.12 21.31
CA TRP A 487 3.41 -11.52 22.16
C TRP A 487 3.87 -11.42 23.60
N ALA A 488 3.54 -10.32 24.28
CA ALA A 488 3.95 -10.09 25.67
C ALA A 488 3.26 -11.08 26.61
N ASP A 489 3.97 -11.54 27.66
CA ASP A 489 3.40 -12.51 28.60
C ASP A 489 2.28 -11.91 29.47
N THR A 490 2.42 -10.65 29.90
CA THR A 490 1.43 -9.98 30.76
C THR A 490 0.82 -8.73 30.12
N ALA A 491 1.37 -8.26 29.00
CA ALA A 491 0.90 -7.08 28.25
C ALA A 491 0.66 -5.81 29.11
N GLY A 492 1.32 -5.69 30.28
CA GLY A 492 1.07 -4.61 31.22
C GLY A 492 -0.30 -4.64 31.91
N HIS A 493 -1.05 -5.75 31.80
CA HIS A 493 -2.34 -5.96 32.45
C HIS A 493 -2.16 -6.81 33.72
N PRO A 494 -2.39 -6.27 34.93
CA PRO A 494 -2.40 -7.09 36.14
C PRO A 494 -3.51 -8.14 36.02
N GLY A 495 -3.16 -9.43 36.01
CA GLY A 495 -4.12 -10.54 36.11
C GLY A 495 -4.48 -11.29 34.83
N PHE A 496 -3.88 -10.98 33.67
CA PHE A 496 -4.01 -11.84 32.47
C PHE A 496 -2.62 -12.20 31.92
N THR A 497 -2.27 -13.48 32.05
CA THR A 497 -1.07 -14.04 31.43
C THR A 497 -1.46 -14.68 30.11
N LYS A 498 -0.67 -14.44 29.05
CA LYS A 498 -0.78 -15.10 27.75
C LYS A 498 -1.01 -16.60 27.94
N TRP A 499 -2.08 -17.11 27.36
CA TRP A 499 -2.44 -18.52 27.47
C TRP A 499 -2.07 -19.27 26.20
N VAL A 500 -1.26 -20.31 26.32
CA VAL A 500 -0.93 -21.23 25.22
C VAL A 500 -1.63 -22.56 25.48
N PHE A 501 -2.41 -23.02 24.52
CA PHE A 501 -3.07 -24.32 24.53
C PHE A 501 -2.63 -25.15 23.34
N GLU A 502 -2.14 -26.37 23.60
CA GLU A 502 -1.73 -27.31 22.57
C GLU A 502 -2.69 -28.50 22.49
N HIS A 503 -3.11 -28.86 21.28
CA HIS A 503 -3.95 -30.03 21.02
C HIS A 503 -3.27 -31.03 20.08
N ASP A 504 -3.68 -32.29 20.13
CA ASP A 504 -3.03 -33.36 19.33
C ASP A 504 -3.38 -33.35 17.83
N GLY A 505 -4.21 -32.41 17.38
CA GLY A 505 -4.50 -32.16 15.96
C GLY A 505 -3.36 -31.48 15.16
N GLY A 506 -3.56 -31.35 13.85
CA GLY A 506 -2.69 -30.59 12.93
C GLY A 506 -3.06 -29.11 12.78
N HIS A 507 -2.82 -28.53 11.59
CA HIS A 507 -3.09 -27.12 11.24
C HIS A 507 -4.60 -26.80 11.16
N LYS A 508 -5.29 -26.76 12.30
CA LYS A 508 -6.74 -26.55 12.40
C LYS A 508 -7.15 -26.17 13.82
N PHE A 509 -8.41 -25.77 14.00
CA PHE A 509 -9.00 -25.64 15.33
C PHE A 509 -9.14 -27.01 16.04
N PRO A 510 -9.06 -27.07 17.38
CA PRO A 510 -9.31 -28.28 18.15
C PRO A 510 -10.70 -28.86 17.85
N SER A 511 -10.83 -30.18 17.72
CA SER A 511 -12.15 -30.79 17.53
C SER A 511 -12.99 -30.71 18.80
N VAL A 512 -14.25 -30.26 18.70
CA VAL A 512 -15.18 -30.14 19.84
C VAL A 512 -15.33 -31.45 20.62
N SER A 513 -15.48 -32.58 19.91
CA SER A 513 -15.69 -33.90 20.54
C SER A 513 -14.54 -34.36 21.44
N ARG A 514 -13.32 -33.86 21.22
CA ARG A 514 -12.14 -34.20 22.02
C ARG A 514 -11.71 -33.10 22.99
N ASN A 515 -12.16 -31.86 22.75
CA ASN A 515 -11.68 -30.66 23.46
C ASN A 515 -12.85 -29.87 24.09
N GLY A 516 -13.92 -30.54 24.51
CA GLY A 516 -15.11 -29.88 25.09
C GLY A 516 -14.78 -29.08 26.35
N ALA A 517 -13.97 -29.63 27.26
CA ALA A 517 -13.53 -28.92 28.47
C ALA A 517 -12.70 -27.66 28.13
N PHE A 518 -11.84 -27.75 27.13
CA PHE A 518 -11.08 -26.58 26.64
C PHE A 518 -12.00 -25.49 26.12
N TYR A 519 -13.01 -25.82 25.30
CA TYR A 519 -13.94 -24.81 24.78
C TYR A 519 -14.79 -24.17 25.87
N ALA A 520 -15.22 -24.94 26.88
CA ALA A 520 -15.92 -24.40 28.05
C ALA A 520 -15.04 -23.40 28.82
N GLU A 521 -13.78 -23.76 29.07
CA GLU A 521 -12.83 -22.87 29.75
C GLU A 521 -12.48 -21.64 28.90
N LEU A 522 -12.31 -21.81 27.59
CA LEU A 522 -12.07 -20.72 26.65
C LEU A 522 -13.22 -19.70 26.69
N ALA A 523 -14.47 -20.16 26.64
CA ALA A 523 -15.64 -19.30 26.74
C ALA A 523 -15.71 -18.58 28.10
N ARG A 524 -15.38 -19.27 29.20
CA ARG A 524 -15.32 -18.68 30.55
C ARG A 524 -14.29 -17.55 30.61
N VAL A 525 -13.06 -17.81 30.14
CA VAL A 525 -11.96 -16.83 30.14
C VAL A 525 -12.31 -15.61 29.28
N ILE A 526 -12.84 -15.81 28.07
CA ILE A 526 -13.26 -14.71 27.19
C ILE A 526 -14.33 -13.86 27.86
N THR A 527 -15.35 -14.49 28.43
CA THR A 527 -16.47 -13.80 29.07
C THR A 527 -16.01 -12.98 30.27
N GLN A 528 -15.24 -13.60 31.15
CA GLN A 528 -14.71 -12.95 32.36
C GLN A 528 -13.84 -11.74 32.00
N TYR A 529 -12.95 -11.90 31.02
CA TYR A 529 -12.03 -10.85 30.60
C TYR A 529 -12.76 -9.68 29.92
N CYS A 530 -13.69 -9.96 29.00
CA CYS A 530 -14.39 -8.92 28.25
C CYS A 530 -15.39 -8.12 29.10
N ARG A 531 -15.94 -8.74 30.16
CA ARG A 531 -16.90 -8.12 31.10
C ARG A 531 -16.26 -7.43 32.31
N GLY A 532 -14.95 -7.52 32.49
CA GLY A 532 -14.25 -6.88 33.60
C GLY A 532 -14.48 -7.53 34.97
N GLU A 533 -14.93 -8.79 34.98
CA GLU A 533 -15.16 -9.58 36.20
C GLU A 533 -13.81 -10.13 36.70
N VAL A 534 -12.91 -9.28 37.18
CA VAL A 534 -11.58 -9.67 37.68
C VAL A 534 -11.74 -10.40 39.02
N GLY A 535 -11.97 -11.70 38.96
CA GLY A 535 -11.67 -12.65 40.03
C GLY A 535 -10.28 -13.22 39.78
N THR A 536 -9.41 -13.14 40.77
CA THR A 536 -8.05 -13.71 40.82
C THR A 536 -7.94 -15.04 40.06
N ASN A 537 -7.28 -15.03 38.90
CA ASN A 537 -7.03 -16.25 38.12
C ASN A 537 -5.91 -17.07 38.80
N THR A 538 -6.31 -18.11 39.51
CA THR A 538 -5.48 -19.32 39.62
C THR A 538 -5.88 -20.21 38.45
N LEU A 539 -5.16 -20.13 37.33
CA LEU A 539 -5.36 -21.03 36.19
C LEU A 539 -5.15 -22.48 36.68
N SER A 540 -6.19 -23.30 36.71
CA SER A 540 -6.04 -24.74 36.91
C SER A 540 -5.36 -25.30 35.67
N LYS A 541 -4.14 -25.85 35.83
CA LYS A 541 -3.45 -26.58 34.76
C LYS A 541 -4.37 -27.71 34.28
N LEU A 542 -4.86 -27.60 33.04
CA LEU A 542 -5.48 -28.68 32.27
C LEU A 542 -4.45 -29.21 31.27
#